data_AF-A0A4Q2KTZ2-F1
#
_entry.id   AF-A0A4Q2KTZ2-F1
#
_cell.length_a   1.000
_cell.length_b   1.000
_cell.length_c   1.000
_cell.angle_alpha   90.00
_cell.angle_beta   90.00
_cell.angle_gamma   90.00
#
_symmetry.space_group_name_H-M   'P 1'
#
loop_
_entity.id
_entity.type
_entity.pdbx_description
1 polymer ?
#
loop_
_entity_poly.entity_id
_entity_poly.type
_entity_poly.pdbx_seq_one_letter_code
_entity_poly.pdbx_strand_id
1 'polypeptide(L)' 'MIFTEEQCKEHLNAWLAADLAVSKGQSYTIGNRVLTRVNSSEINKNIKLWADRLAQVQRKSKGPRTYQIIPR' A
#
# COMPACT_ATOMS: atom_id res chain seq x y z
N MET A 1 3.58 11.46 -9.99
CA MET A 1 3.60 10.42 -8.93
C MET A 1 3.51 9.09 -9.65
N ILE A 2 4.36 8.11 -9.33
CA ILE A 2 4.54 6.91 -10.18
C ILE A 2 3.44 5.85 -9.96
N PHE A 3 2.69 5.93 -8.84
CA PHE A 3 1.66 4.95 -8.46
C PHE A 3 0.29 5.63 -8.27
N THR A 4 -0.78 4.97 -8.73
CA THR A 4 -2.18 5.39 -8.50
C THR A 4 -2.73 4.89 -7.17
N GLU A 5 -3.86 5.45 -6.71
CA GLU A 5 -4.52 5.01 -5.46
C GLU A 5 -4.93 3.52 -5.54
N GLU A 6 -5.46 3.10 -6.69
CA GLU A 6 -5.88 1.73 -6.95
C GLU A 6 -4.69 0.76 -6.90
N GLN A 7 -3.57 1.10 -7.53
CA GLN A 7 -2.35 0.29 -7.46
C GLN A 7 -1.85 0.13 -6.01
N CYS A 8 -1.87 1.22 -5.22
CA CYS A 8 -1.49 1.14 -3.81
C CYS A 8 -2.43 0.23 -3.00
N LYS A 9 -3.75 0.29 -3.24
CA LYS A 9 -4.74 -0.58 -2.58
C LYS A 9 -4.56 -2.04 -2.95
N GLU A 10 -4.33 -2.33 -4.23
CA GLU A 10 -4.13 -3.70 -4.72
C GLU A 10 -2.88 -4.33 -4.09
N HIS A 11 -1.75 -3.62 -4.10
CA HIS A 11 -0.53 -4.09 -3.44
C HIS A 11 -0.74 -4.28 -1.93
N LEU A 12 -1.37 -3.32 -1.25
CA LEU A 12 -1.64 -3.43 0.19
C LEU A 12 -2.50 -4.65 0.52
N ASN A 13 -3.52 -4.94 -0.28
CA ASN A 13 -4.37 -6.11 -0.10
C ASN A 13 -3.59 -7.42 -0.31
N ALA A 14 -2.72 -7.49 -1.33
CA ALA A 14 -1.86 -8.65 -1.56
C ALA A 14 -0.92 -8.92 -0.36
N TRP A 15 -0.35 -7.87 0.23
CA TRP A 15 0.51 -7.99 1.41
C TRP A 15 -0.26 -8.37 2.68
N LEU A 16 -1.51 -7.90 2.85
CA LEU A 16 -2.38 -8.33 3.95
C LEU A 16 -2.76 -9.81 3.84
N ALA A 17 -3.06 -10.29 2.63
CA ALA A 17 -3.31 -11.71 2.39
C ALA A 17 -2.08 -12.56 2.71
N ALA A 18 -0.88 -12.08 2.37
CA ALA A 18 0.38 -12.71 2.71
C ALA A 18 0.61 -12.79 4.22
N ASP A 19 0.35 -11.70 4.97
CA ASP A 19 0.45 -11.69 6.43
C ASP A 19 -0.46 -12.75 7.06
N LEU A 20 -1.71 -12.83 6.58
CA LEU A 20 -2.69 -13.79 7.06
C LEU A 20 -2.26 -15.24 6.78
N ALA A 21 -1.78 -15.52 5.57
CA ALA A 21 -1.28 -16.85 5.20
C ALA A 21 -0.06 -17.25 6.04
N VAL A 22 0.90 -16.33 6.22
CA VAL A 22 2.11 -16.56 7.00
C VAL A 22 1.81 -16.72 8.49
N SER A 23 0.86 -15.96 9.02
CA SER A 23 0.36 -16.09 10.39
C SER A 23 -0.30 -17.47 10.62
N LYS A 24 -0.99 -18.00 9.61
CA LYS A 24 -1.52 -19.38 9.59
C LYS A 24 -0.45 -20.47 9.38
N GLY A 25 0.83 -20.09 9.27
CA GLY A 25 1.93 -21.02 9.04
C GLY A 25 2.05 -21.53 7.60
N GLN A 26 1.36 -20.91 6.65
CA GLN A 26 1.42 -21.25 5.24
C GLN A 26 2.47 -20.39 4.52
N SER A 27 3.22 -21.00 3.61
CA SER A 27 4.05 -20.26 2.65
C SER A 27 3.15 -19.57 1.62
N TYR A 28 3.36 -18.28 1.37
CA TYR A 28 2.59 -17.49 0.41
C TYR A 28 3.49 -16.97 -0.70
N THR A 29 3.04 -16.98 -1.95
CA THR A 29 3.87 -16.54 -3.09
C THR A 29 3.34 -15.24 -3.66
N ILE A 30 4.15 -14.18 -3.64
CA ILE A 30 3.88 -12.92 -4.34
C ILE A 30 4.82 -12.83 -5.54
N GLY A 31 4.25 -12.93 -6.75
CA GLY A 31 5.03 -12.93 -7.99
C GLY A 31 6.04 -14.09 -8.02
N ASN A 32 7.33 -13.78 -8.11
CA ASN A 32 8.42 -14.77 -8.11
C ASN A 32 9.05 -15.02 -6.73
N ARG A 33 8.54 -14.41 -5.65
CA ARG A 33 9.12 -14.55 -4.30
C ARG A 33 8.17 -15.33 -3.40
N VAL A 34 8.73 -16.30 -2.67
CA VAL A 34 8.03 -17.06 -1.64
C VAL A 34 8.24 -16.37 -0.29
N LEU A 35 7.15 -15.99 0.36
CA LEU A 35 7.09 -15.44 1.70
C LEU A 35 6.80 -16.56 2.70
N THR A 36 7.60 -16.63 3.75
CA THR A 36 7.50 -17.65 4.81
C THR A 36 7.48 -16.98 6.19
N ARG A 37 7.25 -17.76 7.25
CA ARG A 37 7.15 -17.28 8.64
C ARG A 37 8.35 -16.46 9.14
N VAL A 38 9.55 -16.75 8.64
CA VAL A 38 10.77 -16.01 8.98
C VAL A 38 10.77 -14.59 8.39
N ASN A 39 10.03 -14.35 7.30
CA ASN A 39 9.96 -13.07 6.59
C ASN A 39 8.80 -12.16 7.03
N SER A 40 8.10 -12.48 8.12
CA SER A 40 6.96 -11.69 8.63
C SER A 40 7.29 -10.22 8.92
N SER A 41 8.54 -9.92 9.28
CA SER A 41 9.03 -8.54 9.43
C SER A 41 9.03 -7.76 8.10
N GLU A 42 9.40 -8.43 7.00
CA GLU A 42 9.42 -7.81 5.67
C GLU A 42 8.00 -7.53 5.15
N ILE A 43 7.06 -8.44 5.43
CA ILE A 43 5.64 -8.25 5.12
C ILE A 43 5.09 -7.00 5.85
N ASN A 44 5.32 -6.90 7.15
CA ASN A 44 4.88 -5.74 7.94
C ASN A 44 5.49 -4.42 7.45
N LYS A 45 6.78 -4.43 7.08
CA LYS A 45 7.45 -3.25 6.50
C LYS A 45 6.81 -2.85 5.18
N ASN A 46 6.50 -3.80 4.31
CA ASN A 46 5.83 -3.54 3.03
C ASN A 46 4.42 -3.00 3.25
N ILE A 47 3.61 -3.60 4.14
CA ILE A 47 2.27 -3.10 4.48
C ILE A 47 2.34 -1.64 4.91
N LYS A 48 3.23 -1.30 5.84
CA LYS A 48 3.39 0.08 6.32
C LYS A 48 3.77 1.03 5.17
N LEU A 49 4.73 0.63 4.35
CA LEU A 49 5.20 1.43 3.23
C LEU A 49 4.10 1.69 2.18
N TRP A 50 3.27 0.70 1.87
CA TRP A 50 2.13 0.87 0.96
C TRP A 50 1.00 1.70 1.59
N ALA A 51 0.76 1.56 2.89
CA ALA A 51 -0.19 2.39 3.62
C ALA A 51 0.22 3.87 3.64
N ASP A 52 1.50 4.14 3.91
CA ASP A 52 2.07 5.49 3.86
C ASP A 52 1.97 6.09 2.44
N ARG A 53 2.28 5.31 1.40
CA ARG A 53 2.11 5.74 0.00
C ARG A 53 0.67 6.05 -0.34
N LEU A 54 -0.28 5.20 0.07
CA LEU A 54 -1.71 5.43 -0.14
C LEU A 54 -2.15 6.74 0.53
N ALA A 55 -1.74 6.96 1.78
CA ALA A 55 -2.03 8.19 2.51
C ALA A 55 -1.45 9.44 1.81
N GLN A 56 -0.24 9.33 1.24
CA GLN A 56 0.36 10.42 0.46
C GLN A 56 -0.40 10.71 -0.84
N VAL A 57 -0.82 9.67 -1.57
CA VAL A 57 -1.62 9.81 -2.80
C VAL A 57 -2.97 10.45 -2.47
N GLN A 58 -3.65 9.99 -1.42
CA GLN A 58 -4.92 10.56 -0.97
C GLN A 58 -4.78 12.02 -0.49
N ARG A 59 -3.71 12.37 0.23
CA ARG A 59 -3.44 13.76 0.64
C ARG A 59 -3.15 14.66 -0.55
N LYS A 60 -2.41 14.20 -1.56
CA LYS A 60 -2.18 14.99 -2.78
C LYS A 60 -3.44 15.17 -3.62
N SER A 61 -4.30 14.16 -3.68
CA SER A 61 -5.64 14.27 -4.28
C SER A 61 -6.50 15.32 -3.56
N LYS A 62 -6.31 15.49 -2.24
CA LYS A 62 -6.95 16.52 -1.41
C LYS A 62 -6.09 17.79 -1.20
N GLY A 63 -5.18 18.12 -2.12
CA GLY A 63 -4.45 19.40 -2.11
C GLY A 63 -5.41 20.61 -2.15
N PRO A 64 -4.97 21.81 -1.72
CA PRO A 64 -5.87 22.92 -1.42
C PRO A 64 -6.76 23.25 -2.62
N ARG A 65 -8.08 23.32 -2.41
CA ARG A 65 -9.01 23.93 -3.38
C ARG A 65 -8.58 25.39 -3.51
N THR A 66 -7.73 25.69 -4.49
CA THR A 66 -7.45 27.05 -4.89
C THR A 66 -8.75 27.62 -5.45
N TYR A 67 -9.50 28.33 -4.61
CA TYR A 67 -10.53 29.24 -5.07
C TYR A 67 -9.79 30.39 -5.77
N GLN A 68 -9.70 30.33 -7.11
CA GLN A 68 -9.42 31.53 -7.90
C GLN A 68 -10.64 32.43 -7.78
N ILE A 69 -10.60 33.37 -6.84
CA ILE A 69 -11.52 34.50 -6.81
C ILE A 69 -11.08 35.40 -7.96
N ILE A 70 -11.79 35.32 -9.08
CA ILE A 70 -11.64 36.26 -10.19
C ILE A 70 -12.42 37.53 -9.79
N PRO A 71 -11.78 38.67 -9.52
CA PRO A 71 -12.51 39.93 -9.34
C PRO A 71 -13.14 40.35 -10.67
N ARG A 72 -14.36 40.91 -10.57
CA ARG A 72 -15.27 41.24 -11.67
C ARG A 72 -14.94 42.58 -12.32
#